data_AF-A0A933WF55-F1
#
_entry.id   AF-A0A933WF55-F1
#
_cell.length_a   1.000
_cell.length_b   1.000
_cell.length_c   1.000
_cell.angle_alpha   90.00
_cell.angle_beta   90.00
_cell.angle_gamma   90.00
#
_symmetry.space_group_name_H-M   'P 1'
#
loop_
_entity.id
_entity.type
_entity.pdbx_description
1 polymer ?
#
loop_
_entity_poly.entity_id
_entity_poly.type
_entity_poly.pdbx_seq_one_letter_code
_entity_poly.pdbx_strand_id
1 'polypeptide(L)'
;MGGAMEPIKIPENYNYIAVFLTLACNLRCSYCINKFEGGSFEKGHLSGEDWVKGLNRIISRDDLPVTLQGGEPSLHPDLAYIVNNIRPDLNMDLLTNLQFDVDEFMKKVHPDKIKRKSPYASIRVSYHPETMKLELLVEKVLRLQRAGYSIGIWGVMHPKQEQEVLRAQEYCKSLGIDFRTKEFLGEYDGGMHGTYKFPGACDRQFKKRVLCRTTELIVGPAGKIYRCHSDLYEGRAAIGHILDPEFKISNEFIPCGVFGHCNPCDVKVKTNRFQIFGHTSVEIVFPE
;
A
#
# COMPACT_ATOMS: atom_id res chain seq x y z
N MET A 1 -29.66 6.54 -17.38
CA MET A 1 -29.71 5.06 -17.47
C MET A 1 -28.32 4.55 -17.16
N GLY A 2 -28.04 4.17 -15.91
CA GLY A 2 -26.74 3.64 -15.53
C GLY A 2 -26.65 2.18 -15.94
N GLY A 3 -25.87 1.87 -16.96
CA GLY A 3 -25.58 0.49 -17.36
C GLY A 3 -24.93 -0.29 -16.21
N ALA A 4 -25.08 -1.62 -16.23
CA ALA A 4 -24.38 -2.49 -15.29
C ALA A 4 -22.87 -2.30 -15.45
N MET A 5 -22.16 -2.09 -14.34
CA MET A 5 -20.70 -1.94 -14.37
C MET A 5 -20.05 -3.32 -14.56
N GLU A 6 -19.13 -3.43 -15.50
CA GLU A 6 -18.45 -4.70 -15.77
C GLU A 6 -17.50 -5.08 -14.62
N PRO A 7 -17.32 -6.38 -14.31
CA PRO A 7 -16.34 -6.83 -13.31
C PRO A 7 -14.89 -6.54 -13.71
N ILE A 8 -14.07 -6.14 -12.74
CA ILE A 8 -12.62 -5.94 -12.91
C ILE A 8 -11.92 -7.24 -12.51
N LYS A 9 -11.59 -8.06 -13.51
CA LYS A 9 -10.87 -9.32 -13.29
C LYS A 9 -9.38 -9.06 -13.11
N ILE A 10 -8.82 -9.47 -11.96
CA ILE A 10 -7.40 -9.30 -11.68
C ILE A 10 -6.58 -10.36 -12.44
N PRO A 11 -5.56 -9.98 -13.24
CA PRO A 11 -4.72 -10.94 -13.95
C PRO A 11 -3.95 -11.89 -13.02
N GLU A 12 -3.63 -13.09 -13.51
CA GLU A 12 -2.99 -14.13 -12.68
C GLU A 12 -1.60 -13.73 -12.16
N ASN A 13 -0.84 -12.99 -12.96
CA ASN A 13 0.49 -12.50 -12.61
C ASN A 13 0.49 -11.31 -11.63
N TYR A 14 -0.67 -10.76 -11.25
CA TYR A 14 -0.71 -9.64 -10.30
C TYR A 14 -0.28 -10.10 -8.90
N ASN A 15 0.29 -9.19 -8.11
CA ASN A 15 0.82 -9.46 -6.78
C ASN A 15 0.31 -8.49 -5.72
N TYR A 16 -0.32 -7.38 -6.12
CA TYR A 16 -0.81 -6.39 -5.17
C TYR A 16 -2.03 -5.63 -5.69
N ILE A 17 -2.97 -5.33 -4.80
CA ILE A 17 -4.09 -4.42 -5.04
C ILE A 17 -3.98 -3.31 -3.99
N ALA A 18 -3.56 -2.14 -4.45
CA ALA A 18 -3.22 -0.98 -3.66
C ALA A 18 -4.33 0.07 -3.76
N VAL A 19 -5.07 0.29 -2.67
CA VAL A 19 -6.16 1.26 -2.62
C VAL A 19 -5.79 2.39 -1.66
N PHE A 20 -5.44 3.53 -2.23
CA PHE A 20 -5.06 4.73 -1.51
C PHE A 20 -6.32 5.53 -1.17
N LEU A 21 -6.92 5.30 0.00
CA LEU A 21 -8.15 6.04 0.39
C LEU A 21 -7.90 7.54 0.51
N THR A 22 -6.70 7.91 0.95
CA THR A 22 -6.22 9.29 1.02
C THR A 22 -4.69 9.30 1.03
N LEU A 23 -4.08 10.36 0.48
CA LEU A 23 -2.64 10.61 0.63
C LEU A 23 -2.32 11.55 1.80
N ALA A 24 -3.35 12.07 2.50
CA ALA A 24 -3.18 12.80 3.74
C ALA A 24 -2.68 11.86 4.84
N CYS A 25 -1.84 12.39 5.74
CA CYS A 25 -1.34 11.67 6.90
C CYS A 25 -1.24 12.63 8.10
N ASN A 26 -1.52 12.12 9.30
CA ASN A 26 -1.36 12.83 10.56
C ASN A 26 0.08 12.73 11.12
N LEU A 27 0.98 12.07 10.41
CA LEU A 27 2.42 12.01 10.71
C LEU A 27 3.26 12.77 9.67
N ARG A 28 4.51 13.07 10.04
CA ARG A 28 5.47 13.81 9.20
C ARG A 28 6.85 13.14 9.16
N CYS A 29 6.88 11.82 8.96
CA CYS A 29 8.10 11.02 8.98
C CYS A 29 9.12 11.52 7.93
N SER A 30 10.39 11.63 8.32
CA SER A 30 11.46 12.15 7.45
C SER A 30 11.78 11.23 6.27
N TYR A 31 11.52 9.93 6.43
CA TYR A 31 11.82 8.85 5.49
C TYR A 31 10.58 8.31 4.75
N CYS A 32 9.47 9.08 4.72
CA CYS A 32 8.21 8.61 4.14
C CYS A 32 8.34 8.37 2.63
N ILE A 33 8.12 7.12 2.20
CA ILE A 33 8.24 6.73 0.78
C ILE A 33 7.23 7.42 -0.14
N ASN A 34 6.06 7.82 0.39
CA ASN A 34 5.05 8.56 -0.39
C ASN A 34 5.54 9.97 -0.76
N LYS A 35 6.62 10.46 -0.12
CA LYS A 35 7.26 11.75 -0.40
C LYS A 35 8.61 11.59 -1.09
N PHE A 36 8.91 10.39 -1.59
CA PHE A 36 10.14 10.16 -2.35
C PHE A 36 10.19 11.03 -3.61
N GLU A 37 9.04 11.18 -4.27
CA GLU A 37 8.84 12.14 -5.34
C GLU A 37 8.39 13.52 -4.80
N GLY A 38 8.72 14.56 -5.55
CA GLY A 38 8.35 15.95 -5.24
C GLY A 38 6.98 16.38 -5.80
N GLY A 39 6.17 15.42 -6.24
CA GLY A 39 4.89 15.69 -6.89
C GLY A 39 3.85 16.32 -5.97
N SER A 40 2.84 16.96 -6.57
CA SER A 40 1.67 17.44 -5.84
C SER A 40 0.61 16.35 -5.80
N PHE A 41 0.25 15.88 -4.60
CA PHE A 41 -0.86 14.95 -4.45
C PHE A 41 -2.14 15.53 -5.03
N GLU A 42 -2.86 14.71 -5.81
CA GLU A 42 -4.17 15.10 -6.32
C GLU A 42 -5.13 15.41 -5.16
N LYS A 43 -5.91 16.48 -5.33
CA LYS A 43 -6.90 16.89 -4.35
C LYS A 43 -8.19 16.07 -4.52
N GLY A 44 -8.81 15.75 -3.39
CA GLY A 44 -10.08 15.03 -3.35
C GLY A 44 -9.92 13.53 -3.08
N HIS A 45 -11.00 12.92 -2.64
CA HIS A 45 -11.14 11.48 -2.46
C HIS A 45 -12.57 11.08 -2.85
N LEU A 46 -12.76 9.83 -3.26
CA LEU A 46 -14.10 9.29 -3.47
C LEU A 46 -14.90 9.27 -2.15
N SER A 47 -16.22 9.26 -2.27
CA SER A 47 -17.10 8.95 -1.15
C SER A 47 -16.97 7.47 -0.74
N GLY A 48 -17.40 7.12 0.46
CA GLY A 48 -17.51 5.71 0.86
C GLY A 48 -18.39 4.88 -0.10
N GLU A 49 -19.49 5.45 -0.58
CA GLU A 49 -20.39 4.79 -1.54
C GLU A 49 -19.70 4.50 -2.88
N ASP A 50 -18.96 5.47 -3.40
CA ASP A 50 -18.21 5.31 -4.65
C ASP A 50 -17.07 4.30 -4.50
N TRP A 51 -16.36 4.32 -3.37
CA TRP A 51 -15.36 3.29 -3.07
C TRP A 51 -15.98 1.90 -3.07
N VAL A 52 -17.09 1.70 -2.35
CA VAL A 52 -17.79 0.41 -2.30
C VAL A 52 -18.25 -0.01 -3.70
N LYS A 53 -18.84 0.91 -4.47
CA LYS A 53 -19.30 0.67 -5.84
C LYS A 53 -18.16 0.22 -6.76
N GLY A 54 -17.02 0.88 -6.70
CA GLY A 54 -15.85 0.54 -7.52
C GLY A 54 -15.18 -0.76 -7.07
N LEU A 55 -14.89 -0.90 -5.78
CA LEU A 55 -14.15 -2.04 -5.23
C LEU A 55 -14.93 -3.35 -5.33
N ASN A 56 -16.26 -3.33 -5.17
CA ASN A 56 -17.09 -4.53 -5.32
C ASN A 56 -17.15 -5.08 -6.75
N ARG A 57 -16.60 -4.38 -7.75
CA ARG A 57 -16.40 -4.92 -9.10
C ARG A 57 -15.19 -5.82 -9.20
N ILE A 58 -14.25 -5.74 -8.26
CA ILE A 58 -13.01 -6.50 -8.30
C ILE A 58 -13.33 -7.99 -8.10
N ILE A 59 -12.88 -8.80 -9.06
CA ILE A 59 -12.83 -10.25 -8.95
C ILE A 59 -11.39 -10.62 -8.69
N SER A 60 -11.10 -10.86 -7.41
CA SER A 60 -9.81 -11.32 -6.93
C SER A 60 -9.92 -12.74 -6.41
N ARG A 61 -8.83 -13.22 -5.85
CA ARG A 61 -8.59 -14.56 -5.31
C ARG A 61 -8.22 -14.44 -3.84
N ASP A 62 -8.39 -15.53 -3.09
CA ASP A 62 -8.24 -15.53 -1.63
C ASP A 62 -6.88 -15.02 -1.13
N ASP A 63 -5.81 -15.24 -1.90
CA ASP A 63 -4.45 -14.86 -1.54
C ASP A 63 -4.05 -13.45 -1.99
N LEU A 64 -4.94 -12.72 -2.68
CA LEU A 64 -4.71 -11.34 -3.14
C LEU A 64 -5.82 -10.40 -2.63
N PRO A 65 -5.68 -9.86 -1.41
CA PRO A 65 -6.67 -8.94 -0.84
C PRO A 65 -6.58 -7.55 -1.47
N VAL A 66 -7.66 -6.79 -1.35
CA VAL A 66 -7.64 -5.33 -1.48
C VAL A 66 -6.94 -4.73 -0.27
N THR A 67 -5.87 -3.99 -0.49
CA THR A 67 -5.13 -3.35 0.60
C THR A 67 -5.51 -1.88 0.73
N LEU A 68 -6.28 -1.55 1.77
CA LEU A 68 -6.64 -0.19 2.13
C LEU A 68 -5.43 0.49 2.79
N GLN A 69 -4.95 1.56 2.18
CA GLN A 69 -3.72 2.24 2.58
C GLN A 69 -3.73 3.72 2.17
N GLY A 70 -2.57 4.35 2.25
CA GLY A 70 -2.30 5.64 1.65
C GLY A 70 -1.27 6.43 2.44
N GLY A 71 -1.59 7.67 2.78
CA GLY A 71 -0.91 8.39 3.85
C GLY A 71 -1.31 7.81 5.20
N GLU A 72 -2.58 7.99 5.58
CA GLU A 72 -3.22 7.30 6.69
C GLU A 72 -4.70 7.04 6.35
N PRO A 73 -5.12 5.79 6.09
CA PRO A 73 -6.49 5.50 5.65
C PRO A 73 -7.56 5.85 6.68
N SER A 74 -7.25 5.88 7.98
CA SER A 74 -8.21 6.30 9.02
C SER A 74 -8.61 7.77 8.96
N LEU A 75 -7.90 8.59 8.19
CA LEU A 75 -8.32 9.98 7.92
C LEU A 75 -9.45 10.07 6.89
N HIS A 76 -9.76 8.98 6.18
CA HIS A 76 -10.94 8.95 5.34
C HIS A 76 -12.20 8.81 6.23
N PRO A 77 -13.17 9.75 6.15
CA PRO A 77 -14.31 9.76 7.07
C PRO A 77 -15.15 8.48 6.99
N ASP A 78 -15.21 7.87 5.80
CA ASP A 78 -16.02 6.68 5.54
C ASP A 78 -15.25 5.36 5.67
N LEU A 79 -14.07 5.30 6.29
CA LEU A 79 -13.28 4.05 6.39
C LEU A 79 -14.14 2.87 6.91
N ALA A 80 -14.89 3.09 8.00
CA ALA A 80 -15.74 2.05 8.58
C ALA A 80 -16.88 1.65 7.63
N TYR A 81 -17.47 2.61 6.91
CA TYR A 81 -18.51 2.31 5.92
C TYR A 81 -17.95 1.45 4.78
N ILE A 82 -16.78 1.81 4.25
CA ILE A 82 -16.11 1.06 3.18
C ILE A 82 -15.89 -0.38 3.63
N VAL A 83 -15.19 -0.59 4.74
CA VAL A 83 -14.89 -1.93 5.27
C VAL A 83 -16.15 -2.78 5.47
N ASN A 84 -17.24 -2.18 5.97
CA ASN A 84 -18.45 -2.93 6.27
C ASN A 84 -19.24 -3.35 5.02
N ASN A 85 -19.09 -2.63 3.91
CA ASN A 85 -19.89 -2.79 2.69
C ASN A 85 -19.12 -3.40 1.50
N ILE A 86 -17.83 -3.73 1.68
CA ILE A 86 -17.14 -4.62 0.74
C ILE A 86 -17.72 -6.02 0.82
N ARG A 87 -17.87 -6.66 -0.35
CA ARG A 87 -18.41 -8.01 -0.52
C ARG A 87 -17.61 -9.00 0.35
N PRO A 88 -18.27 -9.93 1.08
CA PRO A 88 -17.59 -10.78 2.07
C PRO A 88 -16.55 -11.76 1.50
N ASP A 89 -16.63 -12.09 0.22
CA ASP A 89 -15.63 -12.92 -0.48
C ASP A 89 -14.41 -12.12 -0.95
N LEU A 90 -14.46 -10.79 -0.93
CA LEU A 90 -13.33 -9.95 -1.29
C LEU A 90 -12.49 -9.65 -0.04
N ASN A 91 -11.43 -10.42 0.14
CA ASN A 91 -10.49 -10.24 1.25
C ASN A 91 -9.88 -8.83 1.28
N MET A 92 -9.63 -8.32 2.48
CA MET A 92 -9.04 -7.00 2.72
C MET A 92 -7.85 -7.04 3.68
N ASP A 93 -6.90 -6.15 3.44
CA ASP A 93 -5.84 -5.77 4.38
C ASP A 93 -5.93 -4.26 4.68
N LEU A 94 -5.44 -3.84 5.85
CA LEU A 94 -5.36 -2.44 6.26
C LEU A 94 -3.92 -2.08 6.64
N LEU A 95 -3.33 -1.10 5.95
CA LEU A 95 -2.03 -0.53 6.31
C LEU A 95 -2.24 0.84 6.95
N THR A 96 -1.86 0.97 8.22
CA THR A 96 -2.15 2.17 9.03
C THR A 96 -1.00 2.47 9.99
N ASN A 97 -0.95 3.70 10.51
CA ASN A 97 -0.10 4.13 11.60
C ASN A 97 -0.78 4.01 12.99
N LEU A 98 -2.06 3.60 13.03
CA LEU A 98 -2.85 3.37 14.24
C LEU A 98 -2.99 4.59 15.17
N GLN A 99 -2.78 5.81 14.64
CA GLN A 99 -2.95 7.07 15.37
C GLN A 99 -4.41 7.55 15.33
N PHE A 100 -5.33 6.67 15.74
CA PHE A 100 -6.75 6.93 15.92
C PHE A 100 -7.28 6.21 17.18
N ASP A 101 -8.56 6.42 17.49
CA ASP A 101 -9.27 5.76 18.59
C ASP A 101 -9.65 4.32 18.19
N VAL A 102 -8.98 3.34 18.80
CA VAL A 102 -9.20 1.93 18.50
C VAL A 102 -10.51 1.40 19.08
N ASP A 103 -11.05 2.02 20.13
CA ASP A 103 -12.35 1.60 20.69
C ASP A 103 -13.49 2.00 19.77
N GLU A 104 -13.44 3.23 19.24
CA GLU A 104 -14.39 3.67 18.22
C GLU A 104 -14.30 2.84 16.94
N PHE A 105 -13.10 2.42 16.54
CA PHE A 105 -12.93 1.50 15.43
C PHE A 105 -13.57 0.13 15.72
N MET A 106 -13.33 -0.43 16.91
CA MET A 106 -13.87 -1.74 17.29
C MET A 106 -15.40 -1.75 17.40
N LYS A 107 -16.02 -0.64 17.81
CA LYS A 107 -17.49 -0.50 17.81
C LYS A 107 -18.09 -0.55 16.41
N LYS A 108 -17.35 -0.11 15.40
CA LYS A 108 -17.85 0.09 14.03
C LYS A 108 -17.48 -1.03 13.07
N VAL A 109 -16.36 -1.72 13.28
CA VAL A 109 -15.82 -2.70 12.34
C VAL A 109 -15.60 -4.03 13.04
N HIS A 110 -16.41 -5.05 12.78
CA HIS A 110 -16.17 -6.39 13.35
C HIS A 110 -14.85 -6.99 12.82
N PRO A 111 -14.04 -7.70 13.64
CA PRO A 111 -12.77 -8.28 13.19
C PRO A 111 -12.89 -9.17 11.94
N ASP A 112 -13.97 -9.93 11.81
CA ASP A 112 -14.21 -10.82 10.65
C ASP A 112 -14.34 -10.08 9.31
N LYS A 113 -14.55 -8.75 9.32
CA LYS A 113 -14.56 -7.94 8.09
C LYS A 113 -13.18 -7.77 7.47
N ILE A 114 -12.11 -7.84 8.26
CA ILE A 114 -10.73 -7.63 7.79
C ILE A 114 -9.85 -8.86 8.08
N LYS A 115 -10.32 -9.83 8.87
CA LYS A 115 -9.57 -11.03 9.18
C LYS A 115 -9.63 -12.03 8.03
N ARG A 116 -8.46 -12.45 7.54
CA ARG A 116 -8.32 -13.53 6.55
C ARG A 116 -7.21 -14.49 6.92
N LYS A 117 -7.22 -15.67 6.31
CA LYS A 117 -6.11 -16.63 6.43
C LYS A 117 -4.91 -16.10 5.64
N SER A 118 -3.79 -15.86 6.33
CA SER A 118 -2.60 -15.26 5.75
C SER A 118 -1.37 -15.62 6.60
N PRO A 119 -0.16 -15.72 6.00
CA PRO A 119 1.08 -15.90 6.77
C PRO A 119 1.50 -14.65 7.55
N TYR A 120 0.74 -13.55 7.46
CA TYR A 120 0.98 -12.28 8.16
C TYR A 120 -0.35 -11.62 8.54
N ALA A 121 -0.31 -10.67 9.48
CA ALA A 121 -1.49 -9.97 9.94
C ALA A 121 -2.22 -9.15 8.84
N SER A 122 -3.55 -9.15 8.88
CA SER A 122 -4.38 -8.39 7.94
C SER A 122 -4.31 -6.88 8.19
N ILE A 123 -4.19 -6.47 9.45
CA ILE A 123 -3.90 -5.10 9.85
C ILE A 123 -2.40 -4.98 10.09
N ARG A 124 -1.74 -4.14 9.30
CA ARG A 124 -0.29 -3.93 9.35
C ARG A 124 0.00 -2.52 9.83
N VAL A 125 0.41 -2.42 11.08
CA VAL A 125 0.71 -1.13 11.70
C VAL A 125 2.15 -0.73 11.40
N SER A 126 2.35 0.46 10.85
CA SER A 126 3.70 0.99 10.61
C SER A 126 4.19 1.71 11.86
N TYR A 127 5.22 1.18 12.53
CA TYR A 127 5.86 1.83 13.68
C TYR A 127 6.83 2.91 13.19
N HIS A 128 6.66 4.14 13.71
CA HIS A 128 7.45 5.30 13.35
C HIS A 128 8.14 5.91 14.59
N PRO A 129 9.34 5.44 14.96
CA PRO A 129 10.07 5.88 16.16
C PRO A 129 10.22 7.40 16.32
N GLU A 130 10.33 8.14 15.21
CA GLU A 130 10.41 9.62 15.21
C GLU A 130 9.17 10.30 15.81
N THR A 131 8.03 9.62 15.83
CA THR A 131 6.72 10.22 16.14
C THR A 131 5.88 9.41 17.13
N MET A 132 6.19 8.13 17.31
CA MET A 132 5.42 7.20 18.12
C MET A 132 6.17 6.79 19.38
N LYS A 133 5.42 6.59 20.46
CA LYS A 133 5.89 5.87 21.64
C LYS A 133 5.51 4.39 21.49
N LEU A 134 6.48 3.50 21.61
CA LEU A 134 6.28 2.07 21.40
C LEU A 134 5.24 1.50 22.37
N GLU A 135 5.27 1.91 23.62
CA GLU A 135 4.44 1.37 24.69
C GLU A 135 2.95 1.65 24.43
N LEU A 136 2.64 2.87 23.95
CA LEU A 136 1.27 3.25 23.57
C LEU A 136 0.78 2.49 22.33
N LEU A 137 1.68 2.25 21.36
CA LEU A 137 1.37 1.44 20.19
C LEU A 137 1.08 -0.01 20.59
N VAL A 138 1.93 -0.60 21.42
CA VAL A 138 1.79 -1.96 21.94
C VAL A 138 0.47 -2.15 22.70
N GLU A 139 0.10 -1.19 23.55
CA GLU A 139 -1.18 -1.23 24.25
C GLU A 139 -2.36 -1.34 23.28
N LYS A 140 -2.41 -0.47 22.26
CA LYS A 140 -3.46 -0.50 21.24
C LYS A 140 -3.49 -1.82 20.45
N VAL A 141 -2.32 -2.32 20.06
CA VAL A 141 -2.20 -3.57 19.31
C VAL A 141 -2.70 -4.76 20.15
N LEU A 142 -2.28 -4.87 21.41
CA LEU A 142 -2.75 -5.93 22.30
C LEU A 142 -4.26 -5.86 22.56
N ARG A 143 -4.83 -4.65 22.65
CA ARG A 143 -6.30 -4.47 22.76
C ARG A 143 -7.03 -5.03 21.53
N LEU A 144 -6.56 -4.70 20.33
CA LEU A 144 -7.12 -5.23 19.09
C LEU A 144 -6.91 -6.75 18.96
N GLN A 145 -5.76 -7.30 19.34
CA GLN A 145 -5.55 -8.75 19.36
C GLN A 145 -6.53 -9.46 20.30
N ARG A 146 -6.75 -8.93 21.51
CA ARG A 146 -7.73 -9.47 22.47
C ARG A 146 -9.17 -9.41 21.95
N ALA A 147 -9.49 -8.41 21.12
CA ALA A 147 -10.77 -8.30 20.45
C ALA A 147 -10.89 -9.17 19.17
N GLY A 148 -9.88 -9.99 18.85
CA GLY A 148 -9.94 -10.99 17.78
C GLY A 148 -9.40 -10.53 16.42
N TYR A 149 -8.86 -9.31 16.31
CA TYR A 149 -8.28 -8.80 15.08
C TYR A 149 -6.94 -9.47 14.75
N SER A 150 -6.71 -9.70 13.46
CA SER A 150 -5.41 -10.10 12.93
C SER A 150 -4.56 -8.85 12.71
N ILE A 151 -3.72 -8.50 13.68
CA ILE A 151 -2.91 -7.28 13.68
C ILE A 151 -1.44 -7.53 14.06
N GLY A 152 -0.52 -6.83 13.40
CA GLY A 152 0.92 -6.87 13.66
C GLY A 152 1.59 -5.53 13.35
N ILE A 153 2.88 -5.44 13.66
CA ILE A 153 3.69 -4.22 13.56
C ILE A 153 4.80 -4.39 12.51
N TRP A 154 5.08 -3.33 11.77
CA TRP A 154 6.17 -3.24 10.80
C TRP A 154 7.05 -2.04 11.09
N GLY A 155 8.35 -2.25 11.23
CA GLY A 155 9.35 -1.19 11.35
C GLY A 155 10.19 -1.06 10.07
N VAL A 156 10.58 0.17 9.73
CA VAL A 156 11.50 0.42 8.61
C VAL A 156 12.93 0.50 9.13
N MET A 157 13.83 -0.29 8.54
CA MET A 157 15.26 -0.37 8.88
C MET A 157 16.04 0.85 8.34
N HIS A 158 15.58 2.05 8.73
CA HIS A 158 16.27 3.28 8.39
C HIS A 158 17.49 3.45 9.32
N PRO A 159 18.69 3.81 8.80
CA PRO A 159 19.93 3.81 9.59
C PRO A 159 19.87 4.58 10.92
N LYS A 160 19.21 5.74 10.96
CA LYS A 160 19.05 6.54 12.21
C LYS A 160 18.27 5.84 13.34
N GLN A 161 17.43 4.87 13.01
CA GLN A 161 16.47 4.27 13.96
C GLN A 161 16.56 2.74 14.01
N GLU A 162 17.56 2.14 13.36
CA GLU A 162 17.73 0.69 13.28
C GLU A 162 17.75 0.03 14.66
N GLN A 163 18.55 0.57 15.58
CA GLN A 163 18.66 0.02 16.95
C GLN A 163 17.32 0.06 17.69
N GLU A 164 16.57 1.15 17.54
CA GLU A 164 15.24 1.27 18.15
C GLU A 164 14.22 0.32 17.52
N VAL A 165 14.27 0.12 16.20
CA VAL A 165 13.39 -0.84 15.50
C VAL A 165 13.69 -2.27 15.93
N LEU A 166 14.96 -2.65 16.09
CA LEU A 166 15.35 -3.98 16.57
C LEU A 166 14.96 -4.20 18.03
N ARG A 167 15.18 -3.20 18.91
CA ARG A 167 14.70 -3.23 20.30
C ARG A 167 13.18 -3.41 20.35
N ALA A 168 12.46 -2.62 19.55
CA ALA A 168 11.00 -2.69 19.48
C ALA A 168 10.50 -4.05 18.97
N GLN A 169 11.18 -4.61 17.98
CA GLN A 169 10.87 -5.93 17.46
C GLN A 169 11.01 -7.00 18.55
N GLU A 170 12.11 -7.01 19.30
CA GLU A 170 12.32 -8.00 20.36
C GLU A 170 11.28 -7.86 21.48
N TYR A 171 11.02 -6.64 21.92
CA TYR A 171 9.99 -6.35 22.91
C TYR A 171 8.59 -6.82 22.45
N CYS A 172 8.18 -6.49 21.23
CA CYS A 172 6.89 -6.92 20.69
C CYS A 172 6.79 -8.45 20.56
N LYS A 173 7.86 -9.12 20.11
CA LYS A 173 7.91 -10.59 20.04
C LYS A 173 7.73 -11.23 21.41
N SER A 174 8.36 -10.69 22.45
CA SER A 174 8.21 -11.17 23.83
C SER A 174 6.76 -11.10 24.35
N LEU A 175 5.93 -10.26 23.74
CA LEU A 175 4.51 -10.08 24.06
C LEU A 175 3.58 -10.84 23.11
N GLY A 176 4.12 -11.63 22.18
CA GLY A 176 3.33 -12.38 21.19
C GLY A 176 2.79 -11.52 20.03
N ILE A 177 3.37 -10.34 19.80
CA ILE A 177 3.00 -9.46 18.68
C ILE A 177 3.90 -9.80 17.47
N ASP A 178 3.29 -10.08 16.31
CA ASP A 178 4.04 -10.22 15.05
C ASP A 178 4.67 -8.87 14.70
N PHE A 179 5.99 -8.79 14.78
CA PHE A 179 6.76 -7.60 14.40
C PHE A 179 7.74 -7.96 13.29
N ARG A 180 7.58 -7.32 12.13
CA ARG A 180 8.45 -7.52 10.96
C ARG A 180 9.18 -6.24 10.59
N THR A 181 10.27 -6.40 9.85
CA THR A 181 11.05 -5.29 9.34
C THR A 181 10.82 -5.12 7.84
N LYS A 182 10.99 -3.89 7.36
CA LYS A 182 11.06 -3.54 5.95
C LYS A 182 12.39 -2.85 5.68
N GLU A 183 12.98 -3.16 4.53
CA GLU A 183 14.12 -2.42 4.02
C GLU A 183 13.77 -0.93 3.89
N PHE A 184 14.71 -0.07 4.26
CA PHE A 184 14.59 1.36 3.99
C PHE A 184 14.87 1.63 2.51
N LEU A 185 14.00 2.44 1.90
CA LEU A 185 14.06 2.80 0.49
C LEU A 185 14.07 4.31 0.39
N GLY A 186 15.15 4.86 -0.16
CA GLY A 186 15.29 6.30 -0.31
C GLY A 186 16.69 6.79 0.01
N GLU A 187 16.87 8.09 -0.04
CA GLU A 187 18.17 8.72 0.20
C GLU A 187 18.40 8.95 1.69
N TYR A 188 19.59 8.59 2.15
CA TYR A 188 20.07 8.90 3.48
C TYR A 188 21.59 9.03 3.47
N ASP A 189 22.10 10.11 4.07
CA ASP A 189 23.53 10.42 4.16
C ASP A 189 24.25 10.46 2.79
N GLY A 190 23.59 11.08 1.80
CA GLY A 190 24.13 11.22 0.44
C GLY A 190 24.09 9.96 -0.43
N GLY A 191 23.58 8.84 0.11
CA GLY A 191 23.44 7.58 -0.63
C GLY A 191 21.99 7.13 -0.80
N MET A 192 21.70 6.48 -1.93
CA MET A 192 20.41 5.81 -2.17
C MET A 192 20.43 4.42 -1.53
N HIS A 193 19.50 4.15 -0.62
CA HIS A 193 19.33 2.86 0.07
C HIS A 193 18.22 2.05 -0.59
N GLY A 194 18.36 0.72 -0.58
CA GLY A 194 17.39 -0.23 -1.09
C GLY A 194 17.99 -1.21 -2.10
N THR A 195 17.37 -2.38 -2.24
CA THR A 195 17.79 -3.41 -3.19
C THR A 195 16.96 -3.31 -4.47
N TYR A 196 17.54 -2.81 -5.55
CA TYR A 196 16.82 -2.54 -6.81
C TYR A 196 17.22 -3.49 -7.94
N LYS A 197 16.23 -3.98 -8.70
CA LYS A 197 16.48 -4.85 -9.86
C LYS A 197 17.03 -4.11 -11.08
N PHE A 198 16.64 -2.84 -11.24
CA PHE A 198 16.97 -2.04 -12.41
C PHE A 198 17.90 -0.90 -12.00
N PRO A 199 19.21 -1.01 -12.30
CA PRO A 199 20.17 0.04 -11.98
C PRO A 199 19.77 1.38 -12.61
N GLY A 200 19.94 2.46 -11.85
CA GLY A 200 19.63 3.82 -12.28
C GLY A 200 18.15 4.20 -12.27
N ALA A 201 17.24 3.26 -12.00
CA ALA A 201 15.79 3.50 -12.12
C ALA A 201 15.27 4.60 -11.18
N CYS A 202 15.93 4.83 -10.04
CA CYS A 202 15.52 5.78 -9.01
C CYS A 202 16.49 6.96 -8.83
N ASP A 203 17.45 7.15 -9.74
CA ASP A 203 18.52 8.16 -9.56
C ASP A 203 18.00 9.59 -9.66
N ARG A 204 16.87 9.80 -10.35
CA ARG A 204 16.24 11.10 -10.62
C ARG A 204 17.13 12.07 -11.42
N GLN A 205 18.13 11.56 -12.12
CA GLN A 205 19.09 12.35 -12.90
C GLN A 205 18.87 12.32 -14.41
N PHE A 206 18.10 11.36 -14.92
CA PHE A 206 17.91 11.17 -16.36
C PHE A 206 16.53 10.58 -16.67
N LYS A 207 16.17 10.64 -17.95
CA LYS A 207 14.96 10.01 -18.49
C LYS A 207 15.34 9.13 -19.67
N LYS A 208 14.91 7.87 -19.65
CA LYS A 208 15.05 6.94 -20.77
C LYS A 208 13.69 6.37 -21.17
N ARG A 209 13.53 6.11 -22.48
CA ARG A 209 12.38 5.38 -23.01
C ARG A 209 12.57 3.89 -22.77
N VAL A 210 11.55 3.28 -22.17
CA VAL A 210 11.47 1.84 -21.90
C VAL A 210 10.04 1.37 -22.14
N LEU A 211 9.83 0.06 -22.11
CA LEU A 211 8.51 -0.55 -22.00
C LEU A 211 8.35 -1.11 -20.60
N CYS A 212 7.23 -0.79 -19.93
CA CYS A 212 6.94 -1.25 -18.58
C CYS A 212 5.65 -2.07 -18.54
N ARG A 213 5.61 -3.10 -17.70
CA ARG A 213 4.37 -3.80 -17.32
C ARG A 213 4.30 -3.93 -15.81
N THR A 214 3.17 -3.52 -15.22
CA THR A 214 2.93 -3.66 -13.78
C THR A 214 2.26 -4.99 -13.45
N THR A 215 2.51 -5.47 -12.24
CA THR A 215 1.81 -6.60 -11.62
C THR A 215 0.92 -6.13 -10.47
N GLU A 216 0.56 -4.85 -10.44
CA GLU A 216 -0.21 -4.25 -9.36
C GLU A 216 -1.38 -3.43 -9.90
N LEU A 217 -2.53 -3.52 -9.21
CA LEU A 217 -3.64 -2.59 -9.41
C LEU A 217 -3.48 -1.45 -8.40
N ILE A 218 -3.23 -0.23 -8.87
CA ILE A 218 -3.00 0.94 -8.02
C ILE A 218 -4.14 1.94 -8.23
N VAL A 219 -4.95 2.17 -7.19
CA VAL A 219 -6.08 3.09 -7.21
C VAL A 219 -5.81 4.25 -6.26
N GLY A 220 -5.73 5.46 -6.79
CA GLY A 220 -5.53 6.70 -6.03
C GLY A 220 -6.81 7.20 -5.35
N PRO A 221 -6.69 8.23 -4.47
CA PRO A 221 -7.82 8.73 -3.66
C PRO A 221 -9.06 9.12 -4.45
N ALA A 222 -8.87 9.75 -5.60
CA ALA A 222 -9.94 10.20 -6.47
C ALA A 222 -10.52 9.09 -7.38
N GLY A 223 -10.18 7.82 -7.15
CA GLY A 223 -10.67 6.68 -7.95
C GLY A 223 -9.89 6.43 -9.25
N LYS A 224 -8.92 7.28 -9.58
CA LYS A 224 -8.03 7.10 -10.72
C LYS A 224 -7.11 5.89 -10.53
N ILE A 225 -6.87 5.18 -11.63
CA ILE A 225 -6.02 3.99 -11.67
C ILE A 225 -4.69 4.37 -12.31
N TYR A 226 -3.58 3.98 -11.68
CA TYR A 226 -2.23 4.33 -12.10
C TYR A 226 -1.43 3.08 -12.48
N ARG A 227 -0.49 3.25 -13.40
CA ARG A 227 0.41 2.18 -13.83
C ARG A 227 1.37 1.74 -12.72
N CYS A 228 1.86 2.67 -11.92
CA CYS A 228 2.86 2.42 -10.87
C CYS A 228 2.77 3.47 -9.76
N HIS A 229 3.49 3.28 -8.65
CA HIS A 229 3.51 4.25 -7.55
C HIS A 229 4.09 5.59 -8.00
N SER A 230 5.11 5.57 -8.87
CA SER A 230 5.68 6.79 -9.41
C SER A 230 4.64 7.66 -10.12
N ASP A 231 3.76 7.05 -10.92
CA ASP A 231 2.71 7.80 -11.62
C ASP A 231 1.67 8.38 -10.65
N LEU A 232 1.31 7.64 -9.60
CA LEU A 232 0.42 8.12 -8.54
C LEU A 232 1.02 9.31 -7.79
N TYR A 233 2.26 9.19 -7.31
CA TYR A 233 2.88 10.20 -6.44
C TYR A 233 3.33 11.46 -7.20
N GLU A 234 3.66 11.33 -8.49
CA GLU A 234 4.00 12.47 -9.36
C GLU A 234 2.78 13.09 -10.05
N GLY A 235 1.57 12.57 -9.78
CA GLY A 235 0.33 13.07 -10.38
C GLY A 235 0.31 12.93 -11.90
N ARG A 236 0.92 11.88 -12.45
CA ARG A 236 0.93 11.61 -13.89
C ARG A 236 -0.42 11.11 -14.36
N ALA A 237 -0.58 11.00 -15.68
CA ALA A 237 -1.83 10.56 -16.29
C ALA A 237 -2.24 9.17 -15.78
N ALA A 238 -3.49 9.08 -15.32
CA ALA A 238 -4.10 7.81 -14.95
C ALA A 238 -4.39 6.97 -16.21
N ILE A 239 -4.38 5.65 -16.05
CA ILE A 239 -4.70 4.67 -17.09
C ILE A 239 -6.17 4.22 -17.06
N GLY A 240 -6.96 4.74 -16.12
CA GLY A 240 -8.38 4.43 -15.99
C GLY A 240 -8.99 4.97 -14.71
N HIS A 241 -10.21 4.54 -14.41
CA HIS A 241 -10.94 4.96 -13.22
C HIS A 241 -11.78 3.81 -12.66
N ILE A 242 -11.82 3.64 -11.34
CA ILE A 242 -12.52 2.52 -10.68
C ILE A 242 -14.05 2.59 -10.86
N LEU A 243 -14.59 3.77 -11.17
CA LEU A 243 -16.00 3.98 -11.50
C LEU A 243 -16.31 3.97 -13.01
N ASP A 244 -15.31 3.80 -13.88
CA ASP A 244 -15.57 3.63 -15.31
C ASP A 244 -16.19 2.24 -15.55
N PRO A 245 -17.46 2.15 -15.99
CA PRO A 245 -18.18 0.88 -16.11
C PRO A 245 -17.52 -0.12 -17.07
N GLU A 246 -16.69 0.35 -18.01
CA GLU A 246 -16.03 -0.48 -19.03
C GLU A 246 -14.54 -0.71 -18.74
N PHE A 247 -14.02 -0.19 -17.62
CA PHE A 247 -12.60 -0.34 -17.27
C PHE A 247 -12.18 -1.81 -17.20
N LYS A 248 -11.12 -2.13 -17.96
CA LYS A 248 -10.44 -3.42 -17.97
C LYS A 248 -8.94 -3.21 -17.75
N ILE A 249 -8.34 -4.12 -17.01
CA ILE A 249 -6.89 -4.13 -16.83
C ILE A 249 -6.22 -4.58 -18.13
N SER A 250 -5.40 -3.71 -18.71
CA SER A 250 -4.43 -4.12 -19.73
C SER A 250 -3.18 -4.68 -19.06
N ASN A 251 -2.83 -5.94 -19.37
CA ASN A 251 -1.65 -6.63 -18.84
C ASN A 251 -0.50 -6.64 -19.86
N GLU A 252 -0.37 -5.55 -20.60
CA GLU A 252 0.58 -5.39 -21.69
C GLU A 252 1.79 -4.54 -21.27
N PHE A 253 2.87 -4.66 -22.04
CA PHE A 253 3.99 -3.74 -21.95
C PHE A 253 3.62 -2.41 -22.60
N ILE A 254 3.66 -1.32 -21.82
CA ILE A 254 3.30 0.03 -22.29
C ILE A 254 4.51 0.96 -22.26
N PRO A 255 4.64 1.89 -23.24
CA PRO A 255 5.74 2.85 -23.26
C PRO A 255 5.81 3.73 -22.01
N CYS A 256 7.03 3.90 -21.50
CA CYS A 256 7.37 4.81 -20.42
C CYS A 256 8.56 5.66 -20.82
N GLY A 257 8.43 6.99 -20.76
CA GLY A 257 9.51 7.93 -21.08
C GLY A 257 10.28 8.46 -19.86
N VAL A 258 10.04 7.91 -18.67
CA VAL A 258 10.55 8.47 -17.41
C VAL A 258 11.36 7.46 -16.58
N PHE A 259 11.90 6.41 -17.22
CA PHE A 259 12.88 5.55 -16.54
C PHE A 259 14.07 6.40 -16.07
N GLY A 260 14.48 6.21 -14.82
CA GLY A 260 15.36 7.13 -14.09
C GLY A 260 14.62 7.92 -13.00
N HIS A 261 13.30 8.02 -13.09
CA HIS A 261 12.41 8.63 -12.09
C HIS A 261 11.35 7.64 -11.57
N CYS A 262 11.65 6.34 -11.53
CA CYS A 262 10.77 5.34 -10.94
C CYS A 262 10.65 5.52 -9.42
N ASN A 263 9.58 5.02 -8.81
CA ASN A 263 9.49 4.93 -7.36
C ASN A 263 10.23 3.68 -6.87
N PRO A 264 10.95 3.74 -5.74
CA PRO A 264 11.58 2.57 -5.15
C PRO A 264 10.64 1.39 -4.88
N CYS A 265 9.37 1.63 -4.53
CA CYS A 265 8.38 0.57 -4.34
C CYS A 265 8.06 -0.21 -5.62
N ASP A 266 8.28 0.37 -6.79
CA ASP A 266 8.00 -0.25 -8.09
C ASP A 266 9.12 -1.21 -8.52
N VAL A 267 10.37 -0.90 -8.14
CA VAL A 267 11.58 -1.58 -8.66
C VAL A 267 12.43 -2.30 -7.60
N LYS A 268 12.07 -2.20 -6.32
CA LYS A 268 12.72 -2.97 -5.25
C LYS A 268 12.50 -4.47 -5.42
N VAL A 269 13.52 -5.24 -5.07
CA VAL A 269 13.43 -6.70 -4.97
C VAL A 269 12.70 -7.05 -3.68
N LYS A 270 11.58 -7.76 -3.80
CA LYS A 270 10.71 -8.14 -2.68
C LYS A 270 10.20 -9.57 -2.86
N THR A 271 9.49 -10.07 -1.86
CA THR A 271 8.73 -11.30 -1.99
C THR A 271 7.46 -11.06 -2.80
N ASN A 272 7.09 -12.03 -3.65
CA ASN A 272 5.81 -12.04 -4.34
C ASN A 272 4.68 -12.50 -3.39
N ARG A 273 3.42 -12.56 -3.88
CA ARG A 273 2.27 -12.98 -3.05
C ARG A 273 2.44 -14.37 -2.43
N PHE A 274 3.18 -15.26 -3.11
CA PHE A 274 3.51 -16.62 -2.68
C PHE A 274 4.71 -16.69 -1.72
N GLN A 275 5.21 -15.57 -1.23
CA GLN A 275 6.37 -15.47 -0.34
C GLN A 275 7.70 -15.90 -0.99
N ILE A 276 7.80 -15.88 -2.32
CA ILE A 276 9.04 -16.19 -3.06
C ILE A 276 9.80 -14.88 -3.30
N PHE A 277 11.06 -14.82 -2.85
CA PHE A 277 11.95 -13.66 -3.03
C PHE A 277 12.43 -13.52 -4.49
N GLY A 278 12.74 -12.30 -4.93
CA GLY A 278 13.24 -12.01 -6.28
C GLY A 278 12.24 -11.27 -7.20
N HIS A 279 11.09 -10.85 -6.67
CA HIS A 279 10.04 -10.19 -7.43
C HIS A 279 10.19 -8.66 -7.42
N THR A 280 9.74 -8.00 -8.50
CA THR A 280 9.56 -6.54 -8.59
C THR A 280 8.16 -6.24 -9.09
N SER A 281 7.56 -5.14 -8.62
CA SER A 281 6.19 -4.73 -8.99
C SER A 281 6.06 -4.50 -10.49
N VAL A 282 7.11 -3.95 -11.09
CA VAL A 282 7.19 -3.62 -12.51
C VAL A 282 8.27 -4.46 -13.19
N GLU A 283 7.94 -4.95 -14.38
CA GLU A 283 8.91 -5.47 -15.36
C GLU A 283 9.25 -4.35 -16.34
N ILE A 284 10.54 -4.21 -16.67
CA ILE A 284 11.06 -3.16 -17.55
C ILE A 284 11.87 -3.82 -18.68
N VAL A 285 11.54 -3.47 -19.92
CA VAL A 285 12.27 -3.87 -21.13
C VAL A 285 12.88 -2.61 -21.75
N PHE A 286 14.18 -2.70 -22.07
CA PHE A 286 14.89 -1.65 -22.78
C PHE A 286 14.82 -1.99 -24.28
N PRO A 287 14.04 -1.25 -25.08
CA PRO A 287 14.07 -1.43 -26.53
C PRO A 287 15.47 -1.09 -27.05
N GLU A 288 15.87 -1.80 -28.10
CA GLU A 288 17.08 -1.50 -28.89
C GLU A 288 17.01 -0.11 -29.52
#